data_AF-A0A060BYV5-F1
#
_entry.id   AF-A0A060BYV5-F1
#
_cell.length_a   1.000
_cell.length_b   1.000
_cell.length_c   1.000
_cell.angle_alpha   90.00
_cell.angle_beta   90.00
_cell.angle_gamma   90.00
#
_symmetry.space_group_name_H-M   'P 1'
#
loop_
_entity.id
_entity.type
_entity.pdbx_description
1 polymer ?
#
loop_
_entity_poly.entity_id
_entity_poly.type
_entity_poly.pdbx_seq_one_letter_code
_entity_poly.pdbx_strand_id
1 'polypeptide(L)'
;MYLHNEDGSTILKGVFANCPADIEQGGHNRLQGIVKSREGYIARFDKGCAFPWRTLVISANDYELANNDMVYRLASAPDKPKITVG
;
A
#
# COMPACT_ATOMS: atom_id res chain seq x y z
N MET A 1 2.29 -2.31 2.09
CA MET A 1 2.63 -3.21 3.21
C MET A 1 3.90 -3.92 2.81
N TYR A 2 4.94 -3.88 3.64
CA TYR A 2 6.13 -4.72 3.48
C TYR A 2 6.03 -5.92 4.42
N LEU A 3 6.75 -6.99 4.12
CA LEU A 3 6.90 -8.15 5.00
C LEU A 3 8.34 -8.24 5.47
N HIS A 4 8.54 -8.49 6.76
CA HIS A 4 9.85 -8.62 7.38
C HIS A 4 9.92 -9.87 8.26
N ASN A 5 11.04 -10.57 8.15
CA ASN A 5 11.41 -11.67 9.03
C ASN A 5 12.65 -11.21 9.81
N GLU A 6 12.50 -11.05 11.12
CA GLU A 6 13.52 -10.45 11.99
C GLU A 6 14.50 -11.48 12.54
N ASP A 7 14.06 -12.72 12.71
CA ASP A 7 14.75 -13.75 13.50
C ASP A 7 15.06 -15.03 12.72
N GLY A 8 14.77 -15.06 11.41
CA GLY A 8 14.96 -16.23 10.56
C GLY A 8 13.97 -17.35 10.83
N SER A 9 12.89 -17.09 11.57
CA SER A 9 11.81 -18.04 11.79
C SER A 9 10.95 -18.23 10.53
N THR A 10 9.87 -19.00 10.63
CA THR A 10 8.88 -19.17 9.56
C THR A 10 7.78 -18.10 9.59
N ILE A 11 7.96 -17.02 10.35
CA ILE A 11 6.98 -15.95 10.54
C ILE A 11 7.35 -14.73 9.68
N LEU A 12 6.35 -14.19 8.97
CA LEU A 12 6.44 -12.91 8.27
C LEU A 12 5.58 -11.88 8.98
N LYS A 13 6.19 -10.75 9.39
CA LYS A 13 5.50 -9.63 10.04
C LYS A 13 5.24 -8.50 9.04
N GLY A 14 4.05 -7.91 9.09
CA GLY A 14 3.71 -6.73 8.30
C GLY A 14 4.38 -5.46 8.86
N VAL A 15 5.11 -4.74 8.01
CA VAL A 15 5.77 -3.47 8.36
C VAL A 15 5.24 -2.36 7.45
N PHE A 16 4.97 -1.19 8.04
CA PHE A 16 4.47 0.00 7.35
C PHE A 16 5.37 1.17 7.66
N ALA A 17 5.66 1.98 6.65
CA ALA A 17 6.40 3.21 6.85
C ALA A 17 5.49 4.23 7.57
N ASN A 18 6.02 4.85 8.63
CA ASN A 18 5.35 5.96 9.30
C ASN A 18 5.09 7.13 8.35
N CYS A 19 4.02 7.89 8.60
CA CYS A 19 3.70 9.07 7.81
C CYS A 19 4.89 10.05 7.80
N PRO A 20 5.18 10.70 6.67
CA PRO A 20 6.21 11.74 6.63
C PRO A 20 5.78 12.93 7.49
N ALA A 21 6.69 13.42 8.35
CA ALA A 21 6.51 14.65 9.11
C ALA A 21 7.13 15.85 8.36
N ASP A 22 8.28 15.63 7.71
CA ASP A 22 8.97 16.62 6.89
C ASP A 22 9.49 16.02 5.57
N ILE A 23 9.37 16.78 4.49
CA ILE A 23 9.73 16.39 3.13
C ILE A 23 10.44 17.58 2.46
N GLU A 24 11.65 17.35 1.95
CA GLU A 24 12.39 18.33 1.17
C GLU A 24 12.52 17.92 -0.30
N GLN A 25 12.53 18.90 -1.20
CA GLN A 25 12.77 18.66 -2.62
C GLN A 25 14.22 18.22 -2.87
N GLY A 26 14.41 17.16 -3.63
CA GLY A 26 15.72 16.59 -3.93
C GLY A 26 15.64 15.35 -4.81
N GLY A 27 16.53 14.39 -4.57
CA GLY A 27 16.62 13.16 -5.34
C GLY A 27 17.07 13.37 -6.78
N HIS A 28 16.70 12.44 -7.66
CA HIS A 28 17.15 12.48 -9.05
C HIS A 28 16.62 13.75 -9.75
N ASN A 29 17.54 14.55 -10.30
CA ASN A 29 17.27 15.84 -10.96
C ASN A 29 16.44 16.84 -10.13
N ARG A 30 16.42 16.71 -8.79
CA ARG A 30 15.59 17.53 -7.88
C ARG A 30 14.08 17.43 -8.11
N LEU A 31 13.59 16.28 -8.58
CA LEU A 31 12.17 16.05 -8.88
C LEU A 31 11.43 15.19 -7.84
N GLN A 32 12.09 14.83 -6.73
CA GLN A 32 11.54 13.93 -5.72
C GLN A 32 11.39 14.64 -4.38
N GLY A 33 10.37 14.27 -3.60
CA GLY A 33 10.29 14.61 -2.19
C GLY A 33 11.06 13.58 -1.36
N ILE A 34 12.10 14.01 -0.65
CA ILE A 34 12.87 13.16 0.24
C ILE A 34 12.36 13.34 1.67
N VAL A 35 11.84 12.27 2.26
CA VAL A 35 11.36 12.26 3.65
C VAL A 35 12.54 12.44 4.59
N LYS A 36 12.53 13.50 5.40
CA LYS A 36 13.61 13.82 6.36
C LYS A 36 13.30 13.37 7.77
N SER A 37 12.03 13.41 8.15
CA SER A 37 11.55 12.92 9.43
C SER A 37 10.17 12.27 9.26
N ARG A 38 9.81 11.42 10.22
CA ARG A 38 8.55 10.66 10.21
C ARG A 38 7.82 10.85 11.52
N GLU A 39 6.51 10.77 11.42
CA GLU A 39 5.57 10.84 12.53
C GLU A 39 5.58 9.56 13.38
N GLY A 40 5.01 9.61 14.58
CA GLY A 40 4.84 8.43 15.45
C GLY A 40 3.74 7.45 15.03
N TYR A 41 3.07 7.67 13.89
CA TYR A 41 1.95 6.86 13.40
C TYR A 41 2.08 6.59 11.89
N ILE A 42 1.32 5.61 11.38
CA ILE A 42 1.42 5.12 9.99
C ILE A 42 0.30 5.61 9.05
N ALA A 43 -0.80 6.13 9.61
CA ALA A 43 -1.89 6.73 8.85
C ALA A 43 -2.68 7.70 9.74
N ARG A 44 -3.18 8.80 9.16
CA ARG A 44 -4.27 9.60 9.74
C ARG A 44 -5.59 9.02 9.24
N PHE A 45 -6.60 8.98 10.09
CA PHE A 45 -7.92 8.48 9.70
C PHE A 45 -9.00 9.39 10.28
N ASP A 46 -9.65 10.15 9.41
CA ASP A 46 -10.65 11.13 9.83
C ASP A 46 -12.08 10.57 9.77
N LYS A 47 -12.45 9.84 8.69
CA LYS A 47 -13.62 8.95 8.55
C LYS A 47 -13.81 8.47 7.11
N GLY A 48 -14.54 7.37 6.92
CA GLY A 48 -15.24 7.06 5.67
C GLY A 48 -14.46 6.34 4.56
N CYS A 49 -13.36 5.64 4.86
CA CYS A 49 -12.67 4.81 3.88
C CYS A 49 -12.55 3.33 4.31
N ALA A 50 -12.51 2.45 3.33
CA ALA A 50 -12.15 1.05 3.53
C ALA A 50 -10.62 0.91 3.54
N PHE A 51 -10.09 0.05 4.41
CA PHE A 51 -8.65 -0.25 4.42
C PHE A 51 -8.29 -1.26 3.33
N PRO A 52 -7.02 -1.27 2.85
CA PRO A 52 -6.57 -2.25 1.86
C PRO A 52 -6.73 -3.69 2.34
N TRP A 53 -7.12 -4.58 1.43
CA TRP A 53 -7.18 -6.02 1.68
C TRP A 53 -5.80 -6.60 2.01
N ARG A 54 -5.76 -7.59 2.92
CA ARG A 54 -4.59 -8.45 3.15
C ARG A 54 -4.93 -9.81 2.55
N THR A 55 -4.36 -10.11 1.39
CA THR A 55 -4.76 -11.28 0.60
C THR A 55 -3.69 -12.35 0.65
N LEU A 56 -4.11 -13.60 0.91
CA LEU A 56 -3.32 -14.80 0.67
C LEU A 56 -3.97 -15.55 -0.50
N VAL A 57 -3.26 -15.68 -1.62
CA VAL A 57 -3.71 -16.48 -2.77
C VAL A 57 -3.10 -17.87 -2.63
N ILE A 58 -3.95 -18.91 -2.64
CA ILE A 58 -3.55 -20.31 -2.47
C ILE A 58 -4.08 -21.08 -3.66
N SER A 59 -3.21 -21.82 -4.35
CA SER A 59 -3.56 -22.66 -5.49
C SER A 59 -2.96 -24.05 -5.33
N ALA A 60 -3.57 -25.04 -6.00
CA ALA A 60 -3.02 -26.39 -6.06
C ALA A 60 -2.03 -26.53 -7.22
N ASN A 61 -2.23 -25.75 -8.30
CA ASN A 61 -1.40 -25.75 -9.48
C ASN A 61 -0.88 -24.35 -9.80
N ASP A 62 0.34 -24.26 -10.32
CA ASP A 62 1.00 -22.96 -10.63
C ASP A 62 0.23 -22.13 -11.68
N TYR A 63 -0.41 -22.79 -12.65
CA TYR A 63 -1.17 -22.10 -13.69
C TYR A 63 -2.40 -21.37 -13.12
N GLU A 64 -2.96 -21.85 -12.00
CA GLU A 64 -4.11 -21.21 -11.34
C GLU A 64 -3.68 -19.89 -10.68
N LEU A 65 -2.46 -19.84 -10.12
CA LEU A 65 -1.90 -18.61 -9.55
C LEU A 65 -1.63 -17.58 -10.64
N ALA A 66 -1.05 -18.01 -11.77
CA ALA A 66 -0.80 -17.14 -12.91
C ALA A 66 -2.09 -16.61 -13.55
N ASN A 67 -3.16 -17.42 -13.54
CA ASN A 67 -4.48 -17.07 -14.08
C ASN A 67 -5.40 -16.39 -13.05
N ASN A 68 -4.89 -16.02 -11.87
CA ASN A 68 -5.69 -15.45 -10.79
C ASN A 68 -6.01 -13.96 -11.02
N ASP A 69 -7.25 -13.55 -10.74
CA ASP A 69 -7.73 -12.17 -10.90
C ASP A 69 -8.09 -11.47 -9.56
N MET A 70 -7.68 -12.03 -8.42
CA MET A 70 -8.09 -11.52 -7.10
C MET A 70 -7.61 -10.09 -6.83
N VAL A 71 -6.47 -9.68 -7.39
CA VAL A 71 -5.98 -8.29 -7.29
C VAL A 71 -7.01 -7.33 -7.88
N TYR A 72 -7.59 -7.67 -9.04
CA TYR A 72 -8.62 -6.86 -9.69
C TYR A 72 -9.95 -6.91 -8.92
N ARG A 73 -10.38 -8.11 -8.51
CA ARG A 73 -11.67 -8.30 -7.83
C ARG A 73 -11.76 -7.63 -6.47
N LEU A 74 -10.64 -7.48 -5.79
CA LEU A 74 -10.54 -6.83 -4.48
C LEU A 74 -10.26 -5.32 -4.57
N ALA A 75 -10.04 -4.79 -5.77
CA ALA A 75 -9.88 -3.36 -5.95
C ALA A 75 -11.15 -2.62 -5.51
N SER A 76 -10.98 -1.43 -4.92
CA SER A 76 -12.12 -0.54 -4.68
C SER A 76 -12.74 -0.15 -6.03
N ALA A 77 -14.07 0.01 -6.05
CA ALA A 77 -14.73 0.51 -7.25
C ALA A 77 -14.09 1.84 -7.69
N PRO A 78 -13.92 2.08 -9.00
CA PRO A 78 -13.39 3.36 -9.47
C PRO A 78 -14.32 4.48 -9.02
N ASP A 79 -13.74 5.57 -8.51
CA ASP A 79 -14.49 6.79 -8.25
C ASP A 79 -15.17 7.22 -9.56
N LYS A 80 -16.49 7.42 -9.52
CA LYS A 80 -17.21 7.98 -10.67
C LYS A 80 -16.63 9.36 -10.97
N PRO A 81 -16.23 9.68 -12.22
CA PRO A 81 -15.77 11.00 -12.55
C PRO A 81 -16.89 11.99 -12.22
N LYS A 82 -16.60 12.97 -11.34
CA LYS A 82 -17.47 14.10 -11.09
C LYS A 82 -17.36 15.04 -12.29
N ILE A 83 -18.05 14.72 -13.38
CA ILE A 83 -18.25 15.66 -14.47
C ILE A 83 -19.34 16.64 -14.00
N THR A 84 -18.91 17.74 -13.37
CA THR A 84 -19.79 18.89 -13.18
C THR A 84 -19.73 19.72 -14.45
N VAL A 85 -20.75 19.58 -15.31
CA VAL A 85 -20.94 20.52 -16.43
C VAL A 85 -21.54 21.78 -15.82
N GLY A 86 -20.79 22.88 -15.91
CA GLY A 86 -21.27 24.23 -15.56
C GLY A 86 -22.06 24.87 -16.69
#